data_AF-A0A2Z4L658-F1
#
_entry.id   AF-A0A2Z4L658-F1
#
_cell.length_a   1.000
_cell.length_b   1.000
_cell.length_c   1.000
_cell.angle_alpha   90.00
_cell.angle_beta   90.00
_cell.angle_gamma   90.00
#
_symmetry.space_group_name_H-M   'P 1'
#
loop_
_entity.id
_entity.type
_entity.pdbx_description
1 polymer ?
#
loop_
_entity_poly.entity_id
_entity_poly.type
_entity_poly.pdbx_seq_one_letter_code
_entity_poly.pdbx_strand_id
1 'polypeptide(L)'
;MIEYYTPEQLAYFCYEEKYDLLKVNNLVEKIYREEYSFINKNYHDNQELFLEEILMYQSFLTYEELYDNQVKHHIDINNHLEKYEKFINDFSPNFFLITRLILLYHRKYRVIKLRTLLKKFGYKKRSPFIIQKIRDNVMFYHLKIYIDGELVNIEDCDLDDMITFRLY
;
A
#
# COMPACT_ATOMS: atom_id res chain seq x y z
N MET A 1 3.23 -11.88 6.62
CA MET A 1 1.82 -11.61 6.94
C MET A 1 1.20 -11.08 5.67
N ILE A 2 0.14 -11.74 5.23
CA ILE A 2 -0.75 -11.23 4.19
C ILE A 2 -1.66 -10.21 4.90
N GLU A 3 -1.88 -9.07 4.28
CA GLU A 3 -2.65 -7.97 4.86
C GLU A 3 -3.93 -7.77 4.04
N TYR A 4 -5.03 -7.48 4.75
CA TYR A 4 -6.30 -7.07 4.15
C TYR A 4 -6.37 -5.55 4.15
N TYR A 5 -7.15 -4.96 3.25
CA TYR A 5 -7.38 -3.52 3.17
C TYR A 5 -7.90 -3.00 4.50
N THR A 6 -7.13 -2.13 5.13
CA THR A 6 -7.53 -1.37 6.31
C THR A 6 -7.79 0.10 5.95
N PRO A 7 -8.54 0.84 6.79
CA PRO A 7 -8.76 2.26 6.57
C PRO A 7 -7.48 3.07 6.45
N GLU A 8 -6.45 2.78 7.25
CA GLU A 8 -5.16 3.48 7.24
C GLU A 8 -4.44 3.34 5.90
N GLN A 9 -4.45 2.13 5.34
CA GLN A 9 -3.78 1.83 4.07
C GLN A 9 -4.46 2.56 2.90
N LEU A 10 -5.79 2.57 2.89
CA LEU A 10 -6.57 3.27 1.88
C LEU A 10 -6.52 4.79 2.05
N ALA A 11 -6.49 5.29 3.29
CA ALA A 11 -6.31 6.71 3.57
C ALA A 11 -4.97 7.23 3.01
N TYR A 12 -3.89 6.48 3.21
CA TYR A 12 -2.60 6.81 2.62
C TYR A 12 -2.63 6.82 1.09
N PHE A 13 -3.22 5.79 0.48
CA PHE A 13 -3.40 5.74 -0.98
C PHE A 13 -4.17 6.96 -1.49
N CYS A 14 -5.29 7.30 -0.86
CA CYS A 14 -6.11 8.46 -1.20
C CYS A 14 -5.37 9.78 -1.00
N TYR A 15 -4.57 9.90 0.05
CA TYR A 15 -3.73 11.08 0.31
C TYR A 15 -2.67 11.27 -0.79
N GLU A 16 -1.89 10.24 -1.09
CA GLU A 16 -0.84 10.30 -2.14
C GLU A 16 -1.43 10.61 -3.52
N GLU A 17 -2.58 10.01 -3.85
CA GLU A 17 -3.28 10.25 -5.11
C GLU A 17 -4.16 11.52 -5.10
N LYS A 18 -4.18 12.27 -4.00
CA LYS A 18 -4.91 13.53 -3.82
C LYS A 18 -6.41 13.40 -4.11
N TYR A 19 -7.02 12.35 -3.56
CA TYR A 19 -8.45 12.11 -3.67
C TYR A 19 -9.23 13.07 -2.78
N ASP A 20 -10.23 13.72 -3.35
CA ASP A 20 -11.26 14.46 -2.61
C ASP A 20 -12.32 13.50 -2.04
N LEU A 21 -13.21 14.02 -1.18
CA LEU A 21 -14.28 13.25 -0.54
C LEU A 21 -15.09 12.40 -1.54
N LEU A 22 -15.44 12.96 -2.70
CA LEU A 22 -16.24 12.27 -3.70
C LEU A 22 -15.46 11.08 -4.29
N LYS A 23 -14.18 11.26 -4.58
CA LYS A 23 -13.31 10.17 -5.06
C LYS A 23 -13.10 9.09 -4.00
N VAL A 24 -12.95 9.46 -2.73
CA VAL A 24 -12.83 8.49 -1.63
C VAL A 24 -14.10 7.66 -1.51
N ASN A 25 -15.28 8.29 -1.50
CA ASN A 25 -16.54 7.55 -1.44
C ASN A 25 -16.70 6.58 -2.63
N ASN A 26 -16.45 7.07 -3.85
CA ASN A 26 -16.50 6.24 -5.05
C ASN A 26 -15.49 5.08 -5.02
N LEU A 27 -14.31 5.27 -4.42
CA LEU A 27 -13.32 4.21 -4.23
C LEU A 27 -13.85 3.16 -3.26
N VAL A 28 -14.41 3.56 -2.11
CA VAL A 28 -14.96 2.65 -1.11
C VAL A 28 -16.10 1.81 -1.72
N GLU A 29 -17.04 2.43 -2.43
CA GLU A 29 -18.12 1.71 -3.11
C GLU A 29 -17.58 0.68 -4.12
N LYS A 30 -16.55 1.03 -4.90
CA LYS A 30 -15.89 0.11 -5.82
C LYS A 30 -15.22 -1.05 -5.08
N ILE A 31 -14.52 -0.76 -3.98
CA ILE A 31 -13.84 -1.79 -3.18
C ILE A 31 -14.85 -2.78 -2.59
N TYR A 32 -15.98 -2.31 -2.04
CA TYR A 32 -17.03 -3.21 -1.53
C TYR A 32 -17.68 -4.05 -2.63
N ARG A 33 -17.79 -3.52 -3.85
CA ARG A 33 -18.38 -4.25 -4.96
C ARG A 33 -17.44 -5.27 -5.60
N GLU A 34 -16.18 -4.90 -5.79
CA GLU A 34 -15.24 -5.62 -6.67
C GLU A 34 -14.10 -6.30 -5.89
N GLU A 35 -13.78 -5.79 -4.70
CA GLU A 35 -12.62 -6.20 -3.91
C GLU A 35 -13.00 -6.62 -2.48
N TYR A 36 -14.27 -6.99 -2.24
CA TYR A 36 -14.82 -7.27 -0.91
C TYR A 36 -13.98 -8.27 -0.09
N SER A 37 -13.48 -9.32 -0.74
CA SER A 37 -12.65 -10.36 -0.11
C SER A 37 -11.31 -9.84 0.42
N PHE A 38 -10.85 -8.69 -0.07
CA PHE A 38 -9.63 -8.03 0.38
C PHE A 38 -9.87 -7.09 1.55
N ILE A 39 -11.11 -6.75 1.90
CA ILE A 39 -11.42 -5.87 3.03
C ILE A 39 -11.16 -6.59 4.34
N ASN A 40 -10.59 -5.88 5.33
CA ASN A 40 -10.47 -6.41 6.68
C ASN A 40 -11.85 -6.77 7.24
N LYS A 41 -11.98 -7.99 7.76
CA LYS A 41 -13.26 -8.57 8.21
C LYS A 41 -14.01 -7.71 9.21
N ASN A 42 -13.32 -6.88 9.99
CA ASN A 42 -13.95 -5.96 10.95
C ASN A 42 -14.89 -4.93 10.30
N TYR A 43 -14.75 -4.70 8.99
CA TYR A 43 -15.52 -3.70 8.25
C TYR A 43 -16.52 -4.32 7.26
N HIS A 44 -16.59 -5.64 7.16
CA HIS A 44 -17.45 -6.34 6.18
C HIS A 44 -18.93 -5.97 6.28
N ASP A 45 -19.40 -5.70 7.50
CA ASP A 45 -20.81 -5.38 7.78
C ASP A 45 -21.10 -3.88 7.86
N ASN A 46 -20.07 -3.01 7.80
CA ASN A 46 -20.22 -1.57 8.00
C ASN A 46 -19.32 -0.76 7.07
N GLN A 47 -19.82 -0.51 5.86
CA GLN A 47 -19.17 0.33 4.85
C GLN A 47 -19.05 1.80 5.29
N GLU A 48 -20.03 2.31 6.06
CA GLU A 48 -20.02 3.69 6.53
C GLU A 48 -18.86 3.91 7.50
N LEU A 49 -18.69 3.02 8.48
CA LEU A 49 -17.55 3.05 9.40
C LEU A 49 -16.21 2.97 8.67
N PHE A 50 -16.11 2.12 7.64
CA PHE A 50 -14.89 2.02 6.84
C PHE A 50 -14.56 3.34 6.13
N LEU A 51 -15.55 3.98 5.53
CA LEU A 51 -15.40 5.28 4.88
C LEU A 51 -15.03 6.38 5.88
N GLU A 52 -15.71 6.44 7.02
CA GLU A 52 -15.45 7.42 8.08
C GLU A 52 -14.01 7.33 8.58
N GLU A 53 -13.52 6.13 8.87
CA GLU A 53 -12.15 5.95 9.34
C GLU A 53 -11.13 6.29 8.25
N ILE A 54 -11.37 5.96 6.98
CA ILE A 54 -10.50 6.38 5.87
C ILE A 54 -10.37 7.91 5.82
N LEU A 55 -11.50 8.62 5.88
CA LEU A 55 -11.54 10.08 5.83
C LEU A 55 -10.87 10.70 7.06
N MET A 56 -11.06 10.11 8.23
CA MET A 56 -10.39 10.51 9.46
C MET A 56 -8.86 10.41 9.30
N TYR A 57 -8.35 9.24 8.89
CA TYR A 57 -6.91 9.04 8.68
C TYR A 57 -6.36 9.97 7.58
N GLN A 58 -7.08 10.17 6.48
CA GLN A 58 -6.66 11.07 5.41
C GLN A 58 -6.56 12.52 5.90
N SER A 59 -7.51 12.96 6.72
CA SER A 59 -7.51 14.30 7.31
C SER A 59 -6.32 14.50 8.24
N PHE A 60 -5.92 13.47 9.01
CA PHE A 60 -4.69 13.52 9.81
C PHE A 60 -3.45 13.71 8.93
N LEU A 61 -3.32 12.97 7.83
CA LEU A 61 -2.18 13.10 6.89
C LEU A 61 -2.08 14.52 6.30
N THR A 62 -3.21 15.09 5.88
CA THR A 62 -3.25 16.46 5.36
C THR A 62 -2.92 17.50 6.44
N TYR A 63 -3.41 17.31 7.66
CA TYR A 63 -3.11 18.22 8.77
C TYR A 63 -1.63 18.20 9.12
N GLU A 64 -0.98 17.03 9.16
CA GLU A 64 0.46 16.92 9.41
C GLU A 64 1.29 17.54 8.29
N GLU A 65 0.94 17.35 7.02
CA GLU A 65 1.62 18.04 5.91
C GLU A 65 1.54 19.56 6.08
N LEU A 66 0.37 20.08 6.44
CA LEU A 66 0.19 21.51 6.72
C LEU A 66 0.98 21.95 7.96
N TYR A 67 1.02 21.12 9.00
CA TYR A 67 1.73 21.42 10.25
C TYR A 67 3.25 21.40 10.07
N ASP A 68 3.82 20.38 9.43
CA ASP A 68 5.24 20.31 9.06
C ASP A 68 5.66 21.51 8.18
N ASN A 69 4.77 21.93 7.27
CA ASN A 69 5.01 23.10 6.43
C ASN A 69 4.86 24.44 7.18
N GLN A 70 4.12 24.48 8.30
CA GLN A 70 3.82 25.71 9.06
C GLN A 70 4.62 25.84 10.37
N VAL A 71 5.15 24.75 10.92
CA VAL A 71 5.57 24.69 12.33
C VAL A 71 6.90 23.92 12.51
N LYS A 72 7.99 24.64 12.30
CA LYS A 72 9.28 24.44 13.01
C LYS A 72 9.22 24.91 14.49
N HIS A 73 8.03 24.97 15.09
CA HIS A 73 7.83 25.53 16.43
C HIS A 73 6.81 24.76 17.28
N HIS A 74 7.33 23.81 18.06
CA HIS A 74 6.84 23.41 19.39
C HIS A 74 5.32 23.21 19.54
N ILE A 75 4.86 21.96 19.43
CA ILE A 75 3.88 21.35 20.34
C ILE A 75 4.19 19.85 20.42
N ASP A 76 4.00 19.31 21.63
CA ASP A 76 4.18 17.92 22.05
C ASP A 76 3.06 17.02 21.49
N ILE A 77 3.24 16.49 20.27
CA ILE A 77 2.37 15.52 19.58
C ILE A 77 3.04 14.13 19.55
N ASN A 78 3.87 13.82 20.56
CA ASN A 78 4.86 12.73 20.45
C ASN A 78 4.27 11.31 20.33
N ASN A 79 3.10 11.02 20.89
CA ASN A 79 2.55 9.65 20.88
C ASN A 79 1.87 9.23 19.57
N HIS A 80 1.32 10.18 18.81
CA HIS A 80 0.73 9.88 17.48
C HIS A 80 1.78 10.03 16.37
N LEU A 81 2.72 10.97 16.53
CA LEU A 81 3.88 11.13 15.65
C LEU A 81 4.81 9.91 15.66
N GLU A 82 5.08 9.27 16.80
CA GLU A 82 5.91 8.05 16.82
C GLU A 82 5.25 6.88 16.06
N LYS A 83 3.92 6.74 16.14
CA LYS A 83 3.18 5.76 15.34
C LYS A 83 3.23 6.11 13.85
N TYR A 84 3.22 7.40 13.51
CA TYR A 84 3.26 7.93 12.15
C TYR A 84 4.64 7.83 11.48
N GLU A 85 5.72 8.25 12.15
CA GLU A 85 7.09 8.09 11.64
C GLU A 85 7.42 6.62 11.46
N LYS A 86 6.95 5.77 12.38
CA LYS A 86 7.05 4.32 12.20
C LYS A 86 6.17 3.83 11.05
N PHE A 87 4.97 4.35 10.86
CA PHE A 87 4.06 4.01 9.76
C PHE A 87 4.64 4.34 8.39
N ILE A 88 5.20 5.54 8.18
CA ILE A 88 5.88 5.94 6.93
C ILE A 88 7.18 5.18 6.72
N ASN A 89 7.98 4.98 7.77
CA ASN A 89 9.25 4.25 7.65
C ASN A 89 9.06 2.73 7.49
N ASP A 90 7.98 2.16 8.03
CA ASP A 90 7.58 0.76 7.87
C ASP A 90 6.67 0.55 6.64
N PHE A 91 6.58 1.44 5.64
CA PHE A 91 5.66 1.29 4.48
C PHE A 91 5.98 0.14 3.49
N SER A 92 6.75 -0.85 3.93
CA SER A 92 7.05 -2.06 3.18
C SER A 92 5.93 -3.10 3.08
N PRO A 93 5.09 -3.35 4.10
CA PRO A 93 4.00 -4.32 4.04
C PRO A 93 2.93 -3.92 3.02
N ASN A 94 2.72 -2.62 2.85
CA ASN A 94 1.70 -2.08 1.95
C ASN A 94 2.10 -2.12 0.46
N PHE A 95 3.32 -2.52 0.12
CA PHE A 95 3.78 -2.45 -1.27
C PHE A 95 2.85 -3.19 -2.23
N PHE A 96 2.46 -4.43 -1.94
CA PHE A 96 1.65 -5.23 -2.86
C PHE A 96 0.19 -4.76 -2.93
N LEU A 97 -0.36 -4.35 -1.78
CA LEU A 97 -1.67 -3.71 -1.70
C LEU A 97 -1.75 -2.47 -2.58
N ILE A 98 -0.83 -1.52 -2.36
CA ILE A 98 -0.76 -0.27 -3.12
C ILE A 98 -0.50 -0.57 -4.61
N THR A 99 0.32 -1.57 -4.91
CA THR A 99 0.52 -2.03 -6.30
C THR A 99 -0.81 -2.43 -6.92
N ARG A 100 -1.62 -3.26 -6.24
CA ARG A 100 -2.91 -3.72 -6.74
C ARG A 100 -3.87 -2.55 -6.96
N LEU A 101 -4.00 -1.63 -5.99
CA LEU A 101 -4.85 -0.43 -6.13
C LEU A 101 -4.44 0.45 -7.32
N ILE A 102 -3.14 0.70 -7.50
CA ILE A 102 -2.63 1.45 -8.65
C ILE A 102 -3.00 0.76 -9.97
N LEU A 103 -2.81 -0.56 -10.05
CA LEU A 103 -3.11 -1.32 -11.25
C LEU A 103 -4.62 -1.29 -11.58
N LEU A 104 -5.47 -1.44 -10.57
CA LEU A 104 -6.93 -1.44 -10.71
C LEU A 104 -7.46 -0.07 -11.15
N TYR A 105 -7.06 1.00 -10.45
CA TYR A 105 -7.73 2.31 -10.57
C TYR A 105 -6.98 3.31 -11.44
N HIS A 106 -5.70 3.11 -11.72
CA HIS A 106 -4.92 4.00 -12.58
C HIS A 106 -4.48 3.35 -13.89
N ARG A 107 -4.70 2.03 -14.07
CA ARG A 107 -4.25 1.24 -15.25
C ARG A 107 -2.77 1.45 -15.58
N LYS A 108 -1.96 1.79 -14.57
CA LYS A 108 -0.52 1.95 -14.67
C LYS A 108 0.15 0.65 -14.29
N TYR A 109 1.29 0.34 -14.90
CA TYR A 109 2.16 -0.74 -14.43
C TYR A 109 3.07 -0.21 -13.29
N ARG A 110 3.48 -1.10 -12.37
CA ARG A 110 4.45 -0.73 -11.32
C ARG A 110 5.77 -1.44 -11.57
N VAL A 111 6.84 -0.68 -11.72
CA VAL A 111 8.21 -1.21 -11.92
C VAL A 111 9.06 -0.95 -10.70
N ILE A 112 9.86 -1.92 -10.29
CA ILE A 112 10.83 -1.77 -9.20
C ILE A 112 12.00 -2.73 -9.40
N LYS A 113 13.22 -2.30 -9.04
CA LYS A 113 14.35 -3.23 -8.93
C LYS A 113 14.12 -4.23 -7.81
N LEU A 114 14.42 -5.50 -8.00
CA LEU A 114 14.28 -6.50 -6.93
C LEU A 114 15.06 -6.09 -5.67
N ARG A 115 16.28 -5.57 -5.80
CA ARG A 115 17.03 -5.08 -4.64
C ARG A 115 16.32 -3.97 -3.86
N THR A 116 15.58 -3.10 -4.54
CA THR A 116 14.83 -2.01 -3.90
C THR A 116 13.61 -2.56 -3.20
N LEU A 117 12.94 -3.54 -3.80
CA LEU A 117 11.85 -4.27 -3.14
C LEU A 117 12.33 -4.97 -1.87
N LEU A 118 13.46 -5.69 -1.92
CA LEU A 118 14.05 -6.34 -0.75
C LEU A 118 14.42 -5.34 0.35
N LYS A 119 15.01 -4.18 -0.03
CA LYS A 119 15.34 -3.11 0.91
C LYS A 119 14.12 -2.56 1.63
N LYS A 120 12.98 -2.43 0.95
CA LYS A 120 11.72 -2.03 1.61
C LYS A 120 11.42 -2.99 2.77
N PHE A 121 11.56 -4.30 2.55
CA PHE A 121 11.34 -5.29 3.61
C PHE A 121 12.47 -5.38 4.65
N GLY A 122 13.47 -4.48 4.62
CA GLY A 122 14.62 -4.50 5.52
C GLY A 122 15.71 -5.51 5.14
N TYR A 123 15.63 -6.14 3.96
CA TYR A 123 16.58 -7.15 3.52
C TYR A 123 17.63 -6.58 2.57
N LYS A 124 18.91 -6.78 2.90
CA LYS A 124 20.05 -6.41 2.03
C LYS A 124 20.38 -7.47 0.98
N LYS A 125 19.99 -8.72 1.21
CA LYS A 125 20.26 -9.90 0.36
C LYS A 125 19.00 -10.77 0.27
N ARG A 126 18.97 -11.68 -0.70
CA ARG A 126 17.93 -12.72 -0.77
C ARG A 126 18.03 -13.65 0.43
N SER A 127 16.88 -14.01 0.96
CA SER A 127 16.71 -15.15 1.83
C SER A 127 15.51 -15.95 1.33
N PRO A 128 15.49 -17.28 1.52
CA PRO A 128 14.32 -18.09 1.15
C PRO A 128 13.03 -17.54 1.78
N PHE A 129 13.11 -17.04 3.01
CA PHE A 129 11.98 -16.46 3.72
C PHE A 129 11.41 -15.20 3.05
N ILE A 130 12.25 -14.23 2.64
CA ILE A 130 11.72 -13.02 2.01
C ILE A 130 11.17 -13.28 0.61
N ILE A 131 11.81 -14.19 -0.14
CA ILE A 131 11.32 -14.60 -1.46
C ILE A 131 9.96 -15.29 -1.33
N GLN A 132 9.82 -16.21 -0.35
CA GLN A 132 8.54 -16.81 0.00
C GLN A 132 7.48 -15.76 0.32
N LYS A 133 7.80 -14.78 1.19
CA LYS A 133 6.87 -13.71 1.56
C LYS A 133 6.44 -12.88 0.36
N ILE A 134 7.35 -12.55 -0.56
CA ILE A 134 7.02 -11.85 -1.80
C ILE A 134 6.07 -12.71 -2.65
N ARG A 135 6.40 -13.99 -2.85
CA ARG A 135 5.57 -14.94 -3.60
C ARG A 135 4.15 -15.03 -3.04
N ASP A 136 4.00 -15.16 -1.73
CA ASP A 136 2.69 -15.24 -1.07
C ASP A 136 1.86 -13.98 -1.30
N ASN A 137 2.49 -12.80 -1.22
CA ASN A 137 1.81 -11.54 -1.48
C ASN A 137 1.43 -11.39 -2.96
N VAL A 138 2.31 -11.77 -3.88
CA VAL A 138 2.04 -11.75 -5.33
C VAL A 138 0.83 -12.64 -5.64
N MET A 139 0.77 -13.84 -5.08
CA MET A 139 -0.37 -14.74 -5.24
C MET A 139 -1.65 -14.17 -4.63
N PHE A 140 -1.58 -13.71 -3.37
CA PHE A 140 -2.74 -13.18 -2.66
C PHE A 140 -3.38 -12.00 -3.37
N TYR A 141 -2.58 -11.01 -3.78
CA TYR A 141 -3.07 -9.81 -4.47
C TYR A 141 -3.29 -10.02 -5.98
N HIS A 142 -3.30 -11.28 -6.45
CA HIS A 142 -3.46 -11.66 -7.86
C HIS A 142 -2.57 -10.85 -8.80
N LEU A 143 -1.29 -10.75 -8.45
CA LEU A 143 -0.27 -10.08 -9.23
C LEU A 143 0.54 -11.10 -10.04
N LYS A 144 1.09 -10.63 -11.15
CA LYS A 144 2.08 -11.32 -11.99
C LYS A 144 3.33 -10.47 -12.10
N ILE A 145 4.49 -11.13 -12.16
CA ILE A 145 5.81 -10.52 -12.27
C ILE A 145 6.30 -10.71 -13.69
N TYR A 146 6.76 -9.62 -14.31
CA TYR A 146 7.33 -9.62 -15.65
C TYR A 146 8.72 -9.00 -15.66
N ILE A 147 9.62 -9.56 -16.48
CA ILE A 147 10.90 -8.96 -16.87
C ILE A 147 10.90 -8.89 -18.39
N ASP A 148 11.17 -7.71 -18.95
CA ASP A 148 11.20 -7.48 -20.41
C ASP A 148 9.97 -8.01 -21.18
N GLY A 149 8.81 -8.06 -20.50
CA GLY A 149 7.54 -8.54 -21.07
C GLY A 149 7.27 -10.03 -20.89
N GLU A 150 8.23 -10.81 -20.39
CA GLU A 150 8.08 -12.24 -20.10
C GLU A 150 7.63 -12.50 -18.67
N LEU A 151 6.70 -13.43 -18.48
CA LEU A 151 6.21 -13.84 -17.17
C LEU A 151 7.27 -14.69 -16.47
N VAL A 152 7.65 -14.30 -15.25
CA VAL A 152 8.70 -14.96 -14.49
C VAL A 152 8.28 -15.18 -13.03
N ASN A 153 8.90 -16.16 -12.36
CA ASN A 153 8.79 -16.28 -10.91
C ASN A 153 9.80 -15.36 -10.23
N ILE A 154 9.51 -14.96 -9.00
CA ILE A 154 10.39 -14.08 -8.22
C ILE A 154 11.75 -14.73 -7.90
N GLU A 155 11.77 -16.06 -7.82
CA GLU A 155 12.95 -16.89 -7.61
C GLU A 155 13.97 -16.75 -8.75
N ASP A 156 13.47 -16.55 -9.98
CA ASP A 156 14.26 -16.56 -11.22
C ASP A 156 14.80 -15.17 -11.58
N CYS A 157 14.28 -14.10 -10.97
CA CYS A 157 14.79 -12.74 -11.18
C CYS A 157 16.22 -12.62 -10.64
N ASP A 158 17.01 -11.65 -11.10
CA ASP A 158 18.28 -11.14 -10.55
C ASP A 158 18.09 -9.89 -9.69
N LEU A 159 19.06 -9.55 -8.82
CA LEU A 159 18.90 -8.46 -7.85
C LEU A 159 18.72 -7.09 -8.50
N ASP A 160 19.34 -6.90 -9.66
CA ASP A 160 19.28 -5.64 -10.40
C ASP A 160 18.18 -5.61 -11.46
N ASP A 161 17.41 -6.70 -11.61
CA ASP A 161 16.30 -6.79 -12.56
C ASP A 161 15.18 -5.81 -12.23
N MET A 162 14.65 -5.20 -13.29
CA MET A 162 13.49 -4.33 -13.25
C MET A 162 12.22 -5.19 -13.36
N ILE A 163 11.65 -5.51 -12.20
CA ILE A 163 10.42 -6.28 -12.13
C ILE A 163 9.23 -5.37 -12.39
N THR A 164 8.37 -5.78 -13.32
CA THR A 164 7.08 -5.14 -13.59
C THR A 164 5.95 -5.97 -13.01
N PHE A 165 5.11 -5.36 -12.16
CA PHE A 165 3.89 -5.99 -11.66
C PHE A 165 2.69 -5.67 -12.57
N ARG A 166 1.86 -6.70 -12.82
CA ARG A 166 0.57 -6.61 -13.53
C ARG A 166 -0.50 -7.42 -12.79
N LEU A 167 -1.77 -7.11 -13.03
CA LEU A 167 -2.87 -7.95 -12.54
C LEU A 167 -2.92 -9.27 -13.33
N TYR A 168 -3.40 -10.32 -12.67
CA TYR A 168 -3.62 -11.64 -13.29
C TYR A 168 -4.56 -11.56 -14.49
#